data_AF-A0AB33AMY1-F1
#
_entry.id   AF-A0AB33AMY1-F1
#
_cell.length_a   1.000
_cell.length_b   1.000
_cell.length_c   1.000
_cell.angle_alpha   90.00
_cell.angle_beta   90.00
_cell.angle_gamma   90.00
#
_symmetry.space_group_name_H-M   'P 1'
#
loop_
_entity.id
_entity.type
_entity.pdbx_description
1 polymer ?
#
loop_
_entity_poly.entity_id
_entity_poly.type
_entity_poly.pdbx_seq_one_letter_code
_entity_poly.pdbx_strand_id
1 'polypeptide(L)'
;MELKELINNFEANFGRMLSPFELEDIQKLVKEDSYSVELINEALKISVRNGKLFLNYVVGILVRMKSQGITNVEQLRVAEQLKQGSSKPVEVDNDFLEMLIAAAELWDDDEESREYQISLYREFQK
;
A
#
# COMPACT_ATOMS: atom_id res chain seq x y z
N MET A 1 10.30 4.27 -21.02
CA MET A 1 11.54 4.20 -20.22
C MET A 1 12.30 2.97 -20.68
N GLU A 2 13.61 3.06 -20.88
CA GLU A 2 14.41 1.92 -21.37
C GLU A 2 14.99 1.08 -20.23
N LEU A 3 15.27 -0.20 -20.47
CA LEU A 3 15.87 -1.11 -19.47
C LEU A 3 17.21 -0.56 -18.92
N LYS A 4 18.01 0.05 -19.78
CA LYS A 4 19.29 0.67 -19.38
C LYS A 4 19.08 1.79 -18.36
N GLU A 5 18.04 2.61 -18.57
CA GLU A 5 17.68 3.69 -17.65
C GLU A 5 17.19 3.13 -16.31
N LEU A 6 16.45 2.01 -16.34
CA LEU A 6 15.99 1.33 -15.13
C LEU A 6 17.17 0.81 -14.31
N ILE A 7 18.13 0.14 -14.95
CA ILE A 7 19.35 -0.34 -14.30
C ILE A 7 20.11 0.83 -13.65
N ASN A 8 20.30 1.93 -14.37
CA ASN A 8 20.94 3.13 -13.82
C ASN A 8 20.20 3.67 -12.58
N ASN A 9 18.86 3.67 -12.61
CA ASN A 9 18.06 4.08 -11.46
C ASN A 9 18.24 3.15 -10.26
N PHE A 10 18.29 1.83 -10.47
CA PHE A 10 18.58 0.89 -9.40
C PHE A 10 19.94 1.18 -8.76
N GLU A 11 21.00 1.29 -9.55
CA GLU A 11 22.36 1.52 -9.05
C GLU A 11 22.49 2.85 -8.30
N ALA A 12 21.92 3.92 -8.86
CA ALA A 12 21.92 5.25 -8.25
C ALA A 12 21.19 5.26 -6.89
N ASN A 13 20.05 4.58 -6.78
CA ASN A 13 19.27 4.56 -5.54
C ASN A 13 19.80 3.56 -4.52
N PHE A 14 20.38 2.43 -4.95
CA PHE A 14 21.00 1.46 -4.06
C PHE A 14 22.38 1.93 -3.56
N GLY A 15 22.98 2.91 -4.24
CA GLY A 15 24.31 3.43 -3.90
C GLY A 15 25.44 2.43 -4.18
N ARG A 16 25.18 1.46 -5.07
CA ARG A 16 26.12 0.40 -5.45
C ARG A 16 25.81 -0.11 -6.84
N MET A 17 26.79 -0.76 -7.44
CA MET A 17 26.56 -1.55 -8.66
C MET A 17 25.68 -2.76 -8.36
N LEU A 18 24.88 -3.13 -9.36
CA LEU A 18 24.13 -4.38 -9.33
C LEU A 18 25.06 -5.55 -9.61
N SER A 19 24.84 -6.66 -8.90
CA SER A 19 25.51 -7.90 -9.24
C SER A 19 25.00 -8.46 -10.57
N PRO A 20 25.77 -9.33 -11.26
CA PRO A 20 25.30 -10.01 -12.46
C PRO A 20 23.98 -10.76 -12.27
N PHE A 21 23.77 -11.36 -11.09
CA PHE A 21 22.53 -12.05 -10.75
C PHE A 21 21.33 -11.09 -10.62
N GLU A 22 21.52 -9.93 -9.97
CA GLU A 22 20.46 -8.92 -9.90
C GLU A 22 20.11 -8.33 -11.26
N LEU A 23 21.10 -8.15 -12.15
CA LEU A 23 20.86 -7.73 -13.54
C LEU A 23 20.04 -8.78 -14.30
N GLU A 24 20.37 -10.06 -14.13
CA GLU A 24 19.62 -11.17 -14.72
C GLU A 24 18.17 -11.18 -14.18
N ASP A 25 17.98 -11.04 -12.87
CA ASP A 25 16.66 -11.02 -12.25
C ASP A 25 15.81 -9.84 -12.76
N ILE A 26 16.38 -8.65 -12.89
CA ILE A 26 15.68 -7.49 -13.48
C ILE A 26 15.30 -7.75 -14.94
N GLN A 27 16.15 -8.42 -15.71
CA GLN A 27 15.83 -8.81 -17.09
C GLN A 27 14.68 -9.82 -17.15
N LYS A 28 14.63 -10.79 -16.22
CA LYS A 28 13.54 -11.77 -16.11
C LYS A 28 12.22 -11.10 -15.77
N LEU A 29 12.21 -10.12 -14.87
CA LEU A 29 11.00 -9.34 -14.56
C LEU A 29 10.38 -8.72 -15.82
N VAL A 30 11.22 -8.21 -16.74
CA VAL A 30 10.75 -7.59 -17.98
C VAL A 30 10.36 -8.64 -19.04
N LYS A 31 11.20 -9.66 -19.26
CA LYS A 31 11.05 -10.59 -20.38
C LYS A 31 10.16 -11.79 -20.08
N GLU A 32 10.27 -12.35 -18.88
CA GLU A 32 9.58 -13.58 -18.48
C GLU A 32 8.27 -13.24 -17.75
N ASP A 33 8.34 -12.41 -16.71
CA ASP A 33 7.16 -12.01 -15.93
C ASP A 33 6.29 -10.94 -16.60
N SER A 34 6.79 -10.38 -17.71
CA SER A 34 6.10 -9.37 -18.54
C SER A 34 5.71 -8.09 -17.77
N TYR A 35 6.50 -7.70 -16.76
CA TYR A 35 6.34 -6.39 -16.12
C TYR A 35 6.88 -5.29 -17.04
N SER A 36 6.17 -4.17 -17.15
CA SER A 36 6.71 -3.01 -17.85
C SER A 36 7.85 -2.37 -17.06
N VAL A 37 8.82 -1.82 -17.78
CA VAL A 37 9.98 -1.12 -17.19
C VAL A 37 9.52 0.01 -16.26
N GLU A 38 8.47 0.72 -16.65
CA GLU A 38 7.89 1.80 -15.85
C GLU A 38 7.28 1.28 -14.55
N LEU A 39 6.61 0.14 -14.55
CA LEU A 39 6.01 -0.43 -13.35
C LEU A 39 7.08 -0.92 -12.37
N ILE A 40 8.17 -1.51 -12.87
CA ILE A 40 9.34 -1.88 -12.04
C ILE A 40 9.95 -0.63 -11.43
N ASN A 41 10.06 0.47 -12.18
CA ASN A 41 10.58 1.73 -11.68
C ASN A 41 9.68 2.34 -10.57
N GLU A 42 8.35 2.21 -10.68
CA GLU A 42 7.44 2.64 -9.61
C GLU A 42 7.60 1.78 -8.34
N ALA A 43 7.75 0.46 -8.48
CA ALA A 43 8.06 -0.41 -7.36
C ALA A 43 9.41 -0.06 -6.70
N LEU A 44 10.43 0.28 -7.50
CA LEU A 44 11.71 0.80 -6.99
C LEU A 44 11.51 2.10 -6.19
N LYS A 45 10.72 3.06 -6.68
CA LYS A 45 10.46 4.31 -5.93
C LYS A 45 9.80 4.06 -4.58
N ILE A 46 8.86 3.11 -4.51
CA ILE A 46 8.21 2.72 -3.23
C ILE A 46 9.23 2.08 -2.30
N SER A 47 10.09 1.22 -2.83
CA SER A 47 11.19 0.60 -2.10
C SER A 47 12.14 1.63 -1.46
N VAL A 48 12.56 2.63 -2.25
CA VAL A 48 13.41 3.74 -1.80
C VAL A 48 12.70 4.58 -0.73
N ARG A 49 11.43 4.95 -0.94
CA ARG A 49 10.63 5.70 0.05
C ARG A 49 10.55 4.98 1.40
N ASN A 50 10.51 3.65 1.39
CA ASN A 50 10.46 2.82 2.60
C ASN A 50 11.84 2.48 3.18
N GLY A 51 12.93 2.96 2.57
CA GLY A 51 14.31 2.68 3.00
C GLY A 51 14.72 1.21 2.83
N LYS A 52 14.09 0.46 1.92
CA LYS A 52 14.31 -0.99 1.73
C LYS A 52 15.05 -1.29 0.43
N LEU A 53 16.30 -0.83 0.33
CA LEU A 53 17.13 -0.82 -0.90
C LEU A 53 17.66 -2.21 -1.34
N PHE A 54 16.77 -3.15 -1.62
CA PHE A 54 17.12 -4.48 -2.12
C PHE A 54 16.06 -5.03 -3.08
N LEU A 55 16.49 -5.81 -4.07
CA LEU A 55 15.65 -6.25 -5.18
C LEU A 55 14.43 -7.07 -4.73
N ASN A 56 14.60 -7.95 -3.73
CA ASN A 56 13.49 -8.78 -3.22
C ASN A 56 12.31 -7.95 -2.70
N TYR A 57 12.57 -6.75 -2.16
CA TYR A 57 11.49 -5.87 -1.72
C TYR A 57 10.72 -5.30 -2.92
N VAL A 58 11.43 -4.91 -3.98
CA VAL A 58 10.84 -4.46 -5.24
C VAL A 58 9.97 -5.56 -5.85
N VAL A 59 10.46 -6.80 -5.91
CA VAL A 59 9.69 -7.96 -6.39
C VAL A 59 8.44 -8.19 -5.55
N GLY A 60 8.54 -8.09 -4.21
CA GLY A 60 7.37 -8.21 -3.33
C GLY A 60 6.30 -7.15 -3.61
N ILE A 61 6.70 -5.92 -3.92
CA ILE A 61 5.78 -4.85 -4.33
C ILE A 61 5.10 -5.20 -5.66
N LEU A 62 5.86 -5.69 -6.65
CA LEU A 62 5.31 -6.09 -7.95
C LEU A 62 4.30 -7.24 -7.83
N VAL A 63 4.61 -8.27 -7.04
CA VAL A 63 3.69 -9.39 -6.78
C VAL A 63 2.40 -8.90 -6.13
N ARG A 64 2.49 -8.01 -5.15
CA ARG A 64 1.32 -7.39 -4.52
C ARG A 64 0.50 -6.56 -5.51
N MET A 65 1.13 -5.77 -6.37
CA MET A 65 0.41 -5.00 -7.40
C MET A 65 -0.33 -5.93 -8.36
N LYS A 66 0.34 -7.00 -8.82
CA LYS A 66 -0.26 -8.01 -9.68
C LYS A 66 -1.45 -8.70 -9.01
N SER A 67 -1.37 -9.03 -7.71
CA SER A 67 -2.50 -9.60 -6.97
C SER A 67 -3.67 -8.63 -6.79
N GLN A 68 -3.42 -7.31 -6.91
CA GLN A 68 -4.45 -6.26 -6.93
C GLN A 68 -4.97 -5.96 -8.35
N GLY A 69 -4.55 -6.73 -9.36
CA GLY A 69 -4.93 -6.51 -10.76
C GLY A 69 -4.24 -5.31 -11.41
N ILE A 70 -3.19 -4.76 -10.78
CA ILE A 70 -2.42 -3.62 -11.30
C ILE A 70 -1.28 -4.18 -12.17
N THR A 71 -1.38 -3.97 -13.48
CA THR A 71 -0.39 -4.44 -14.48
C THR A 71 0.25 -3.30 -15.27
N ASN A 72 -0.23 -2.07 -15.12
CA ASN A 72 0.37 -0.89 -15.73
C ASN A 72 0.33 0.33 -14.80
N VAL A 73 1.08 1.36 -15.17
CA VAL A 73 1.25 2.58 -14.36
C VAL A 73 -0.04 3.39 -14.24
N GLU A 74 -0.89 3.39 -15.26
CA GLU A 74 -2.16 4.14 -15.20
C GLU A 74 -3.12 3.52 -14.17
N GLN A 75 -3.21 2.19 -14.13
CA GLN A 75 -3.96 1.47 -13.09
C GLN A 75 -3.38 1.73 -11.70
N LEU A 76 -2.05 1.79 -11.58
CA LEU A 76 -1.39 2.13 -10.33
C LEU A 76 -1.79 3.53 -9.86
N ARG A 77 -1.76 4.52 -10.75
CA ARG A 77 -2.17 5.91 -10.43
C ARG A 77 -3.61 5.99 -9.98
N VAL A 78 -4.53 5.30 -10.66
CA VAL A 78 -5.94 5.24 -10.25
C VAL A 78 -6.08 4.62 -8.86
N ALA A 79 -5.38 3.52 -8.59
CA ALA A 79 -5.41 2.87 -7.28
C ALA A 79 -4.84 3.77 -6.16
N GLU A 80 -3.81 4.56 -6.44
CA GLU A 80 -3.25 5.53 -5.50
C GLU A 80 -4.23 6.69 -5.23
N GLN A 81 -4.91 7.20 -6.26
CA GLN A 81 -5.93 8.26 -6.10
C GLN A 81 -7.11 7.78 -5.23
N LEU A 82 -7.58 6.56 -5.44
CA LEU A 82 -8.66 5.97 -4.63
C LEU A 82 -8.24 5.85 -3.15
N LYS A 83 -7.00 5.44 -2.87
CA LYS A 83 -6.47 5.38 -1.50
C LYS A 83 -6.36 6.75 -0.83
N GLN A 84 -5.92 7.76 -1.59
CA GLN A 84 -5.85 9.14 -1.09
C GLN A 84 -7.24 9.77 -0.86
N GLY A 85 -8.27 9.32 -1.60
CA GLY A 85 -9.66 9.71 -1.37
C GLY A 85 -10.26 9.14 -0.08
N SER A 86 -9.83 7.93 0.32
CA SER A 86 -10.28 7.26 1.55
C SER A 86 -9.59 7.72 2.85
N SER A 87 -8.59 8.59 2.78
CA SER A 87 -7.92 9.17 3.96
C SER A 87 -8.53 10.48 4.45
N LYS A 88 -9.67 10.91 3.87
CA LYS A 88 -10.52 11.86 4.59
C LYS A 88 -11.17 11.09 5.75
N PRO A 89 -11.15 11.60 7.00
CA PRO A 89 -11.96 11.02 8.05
C PRO A 89 -13.40 10.95 7.51
N VAL A 90 -14.00 9.77 7.50
CA VAL A 90 -15.43 9.67 7.25
C VAL A 90 -16.08 10.42 8.40
N GLU A 91 -16.60 11.62 8.14
CA GLU A 91 -17.41 12.35 9.11
C GLU A 91 -18.64 11.49 9.38
N VAL A 92 -18.63 10.84 10.54
CA VAL A 92 -19.77 10.05 11.01
C VAL A 92 -20.77 11.05 11.55
N ASP A 93 -21.89 11.23 10.83
CA ASP A 93 -22.95 12.13 11.28
C ASP A 93 -23.61 11.61 12.56
N ASN A 94 -24.16 12.52 13.36
CA ASN A 94 -24.76 12.23 14.66
C ASN A 94 -25.90 11.20 14.55
N ASP A 95 -26.67 11.24 13.46
CA ASP A 95 -27.75 10.26 13.21
C ASP A 95 -27.22 8.82 13.13
N PHE A 96 -26.01 8.62 12.58
CA PHE A 96 -25.39 7.30 12.50
C PHE A 96 -24.83 6.85 13.85
N LEU A 97 -24.30 7.78 14.65
CA LEU A 97 -23.87 7.51 16.02
C LEU A 97 -25.05 7.14 16.92
N GLU A 98 -26.16 7.86 16.81
CA GLU A 98 -27.40 7.54 17.53
C GLU A 98 -27.95 6.18 17.13
N MET A 99 -27.93 5.84 15.85
CA MET A 99 -28.35 4.53 15.37
C MET A 99 -27.43 3.40 15.89
N LEU A 100 -26.13 3.62 15.97
CA LEU A 100 -25.16 2.66 16.52
C LEU A 100 -25.35 2.46 18.03
N ILE A 101 -25.54 3.55 18.77
CA ILE A 101 -25.79 3.52 20.21
C ILE A 101 -27.11 2.80 20.49
N ALA A 102 -28.16 3.11 19.74
CA ALA A 102 -29.46 2.45 19.86
C ALA A 102 -29.36 0.96 19.50
N ALA A 103 -28.60 0.60 18.47
CA ALA A 103 -28.36 -0.80 18.12
C ALA A 103 -27.56 -1.55 19.20
N ALA A 104 -26.56 -0.91 19.80
CA ALA A 104 -25.81 -1.45 20.94
C ALA A 104 -26.69 -1.59 22.19
N GLU A 105 -27.60 -0.65 22.43
CA GLU A 105 -28.64 -0.73 23.47
C GLU A 105 -29.62 -1.88 23.23
N LEU A 106 -29.91 -2.20 21.98
CA LEU A 106 -30.84 -3.25 21.61
C LEU A 106 -30.22 -4.65 21.68
N TRP A 107 -28.88 -4.74 21.68
CA TRP A 107 -28.14 -5.99 21.55
C TRP A 107 -27.34 -6.41 22.80
N ASP A 108 -27.31 -5.63 23.89
CA ASP A 108 -26.53 -6.03 25.08
C ASP A 108 -27.29 -5.91 26.40
N ASP A 109 -27.35 -7.04 27.10
CA ASP A 109 -28.23 -7.38 28.23
C ASP A 109 -27.52 -7.22 29.60
N ASP A 110 -26.39 -6.50 29.70
CA ASP A 110 -25.73 -6.22 30.99
C ASP A 110 -24.99 -4.86 31.05
N GLU A 111 -25.22 -4.13 32.13
CA GLU A 111 -24.85 -2.71 32.35
C GLU A 111 -23.33 -2.46 32.44
N GLU A 112 -22.54 -3.48 32.82
CA GLU A 112 -21.09 -3.39 33.00
C GLU A 112 -20.34 -3.26 31.65
N SER A 113 -20.87 -3.86 30.57
CA SER A 113 -20.31 -3.79 29.21
C SER A 113 -20.46 -2.39 28.60
N ARG A 114 -21.52 -1.64 28.95
CA ARG A 114 -21.76 -0.26 28.47
C ARG A 114 -20.70 0.71 28.94
N GLU A 115 -20.38 0.70 30.24
CA GLU A 115 -19.39 1.61 30.81
C GLU A 115 -17.99 1.37 30.21
N TYR A 116 -17.64 0.11 29.95
CA TYR A 116 -16.37 -0.21 29.29
C TYR A 116 -16.31 0.31 27.85
N GLN A 117 -17.37 0.11 27.06
CA GLN A 117 -17.42 0.64 25.69
C GLN A 117 -17.40 2.17 25.63
N ILE A 118 -18.12 2.85 26.55
CA ILE A 118 -18.10 4.32 26.67
C ILE A 118 -16.70 4.81 27.08
N SER A 119 -16.00 4.09 27.96
CA SER A 119 -14.64 4.43 28.36
C SER A 119 -13.65 4.36 27.20
N LEU A 120 -13.73 3.31 26.37
CA LEU A 120 -12.92 3.13 25.17
C LEU A 120 -13.15 4.25 24.15
N TYR A 121 -14.41 4.62 23.91
CA TYR A 121 -14.74 5.73 23.00
C TYR A 121 -14.20 7.07 23.49
N ARG A 122 -14.29 7.36 24.79
CA ARG A 122 -13.73 8.59 25.37
C ARG A 122 -12.21 8.63 25.33
N GLU A 123 -11.54 7.48 25.45
CA GLU A 123 -10.09 7.38 25.33
C GLU A 123 -9.61 7.57 23.90
N PHE A 124 -10.35 7.04 22.91
CA PHE A 124 -10.04 7.21 21.49
C PHE A 124 -10.17 8.65 20.97
N GLN A 125 -10.97 9.49 21.63
CA GLN A 125 -11.13 10.91 21.28
C GLN A 125 -10.14 11.88 21.96
N LYS A 126 -9.26 11.39 22.85
CA LYS A 126 -8.16 12.18 23.45
C LYS A 126 -6.89 12.11 22.61
#